data_AF-A0A9E0JUR1-F1
#
_entry.id   AF-A0A9E0JUR1-F1
#
_cell.length_a   1.000
_cell.length_b   1.000
_cell.length_c   1.000
_cell.angle_alpha   90.00
_cell.angle_beta   90.00
_cell.angle_gamma   90.00
#
_symmetry.space_group_name_H-M   'P 1'
#
loop_
_entity.id
_entity.type
_entity.pdbx_description
1 polymer ?
#
loop_
_entity_poly.entity_id
_entity_poly.type
_entity_poly.pdbx_seq_one_letter_code
_entity_poly.pdbx_strand_id
1 'polypeptide(L)'
;MNLRQFALYQPDRRGKIALWLASLCAVGLISYLNVWSGPAYELHIFFILPAMLIAWYVSLPRAYLLASITILLWHMTDRQLGGENVSQWPLLFNTLVRIAIPFSSIWLLGKIREILQRETRMAR
;
A
#
# COMPACT_ATOMS: atom_id res chain seq x y z
N MET A 1 13.47 23.57 1.86
CA MET A 1 13.80 22.25 2.45
C MET A 1 14.54 21.45 1.39
N ASN A 2 15.74 20.94 1.68
CA ASN A 2 16.56 20.26 0.67
C ASN A 2 15.96 18.88 0.34
N LEU A 3 15.96 18.42 -0.92
CA LEU A 3 15.33 17.15 -1.34
C LEU A 3 15.78 15.96 -0.48
N ARG A 4 17.07 15.97 -0.09
CA ARG A 4 17.69 14.98 0.79
C ARG A 4 17.12 14.99 2.21
N GLN A 5 16.80 16.17 2.75
CA GLN A 5 16.21 16.31 4.09
C GLN A 5 14.78 15.76 4.11
N PHE A 6 14.01 16.01 3.05
CA PHE A 6 12.66 15.44 2.92
C PHE A 6 12.70 13.91 2.78
N ALA A 7 13.60 13.38 1.95
CA ALA A 7 13.72 11.93 1.73
C ALA A 7 14.16 11.16 2.98
N LEU A 8 14.97 11.78 3.85
CA LEU A 8 15.47 11.16 5.09
C LEU A 8 14.61 11.47 6.32
N TYR A 9 13.62 12.35 6.18
CA TYR A 9 12.75 12.73 7.29
C TYR A 9 12.03 11.50 7.85
N GLN A 10 12.08 11.34 9.17
CA GLN A 10 11.28 10.36 9.87
C GLN A 10 10.36 11.06 10.87
N PRO A 11 9.04 10.83 10.77
CA PRO A 11 8.11 11.35 11.77
C PRO A 11 8.39 10.76 13.15
N ASP A 12 7.99 11.52 14.17
CA ASP A 12 8.04 11.09 15.56
C ASP A 12 7.05 9.94 15.82
N ARG A 13 7.05 9.39 17.04
CA ARG A 13 6.19 8.25 17.37
C ARG A 13 4.69 8.56 17.17
N ARG A 14 4.26 9.78 17.49
CA ARG A 14 2.85 10.19 17.30
C ARG A 14 2.54 10.36 15.82
N GLY A 15 3.42 11.00 15.06
CA GLY A 15 3.28 11.10 13.60
C GLY A 15 3.21 9.73 12.90
N LYS A 16 4.02 8.75 13.35
CA LYS A 16 3.95 7.37 12.83
C LYS A 16 2.62 6.68 13.12
N ILE A 17 2.05 6.90 14.32
CA ILE A 17 0.72 6.36 14.68
C ILE A 17 -0.38 7.05 13.88
N ALA A 18 -0.33 8.38 13.77
CA ALA A 18 -1.29 9.16 12.99
C ALA A 18 -1.28 8.74 11.51
N LEU A 19 -0.09 8.59 10.90
CA LEU A 19 0.05 8.09 9.53
C LEU A 19 -0.52 6.68 9.36
N TRP A 20 -0.28 5.80 10.33
CA TRP A 20 -0.81 4.44 10.30
C TRP A 20 -2.34 4.43 10.34
N LEU A 21 -2.94 5.17 11.28
CA LEU A 21 -4.40 5.29 11.39
C LEU A 21 -5.01 5.96 10.15
N ALA A 22 -4.42 7.05 9.67
CA ALA A 22 -4.87 7.72 8.46
C ALA A 22 -4.81 6.79 7.24
N SER A 23 -3.75 5.98 7.13
CA SER A 23 -3.60 5.01 6.03
C SER A 23 -4.64 3.88 6.12
N LEU A 24 -4.95 3.39 7.32
CA LEU A 24 -6.04 2.43 7.54
C LEU A 24 -7.40 3.03 7.16
N CYS A 25 -7.68 4.25 7.62
CA CYS A 25 -8.90 4.96 7.25
C CYS A 25 -9.00 5.18 5.73
N ALA A 26 -7.89 5.55 5.08
CA ALA A 26 -7.84 5.74 3.64
C ALA A 26 -8.15 4.43 2.89
N VAL A 27 -7.50 3.32 3.26
CA VAL A 27 -7.77 2.00 2.64
C VAL A 27 -9.24 1.60 2.84
N GLY A 28 -9.80 1.79 4.05
CA GLY A 28 -11.21 1.52 4.32
C GLY A 28 -12.15 2.39 3.47
N LEU A 29 -11.87 3.68 3.35
CA LEU A 29 -12.66 4.61 2.54
C LEU A 29 -12.59 4.25 1.05
N ILE A 30 -11.40 3.96 0.52
CA ILE A 30 -11.22 3.56 -0.88
C ILE A 30 -11.97 2.25 -1.14
N SER A 31 -11.90 1.28 -0.22
CA SER A 31 -12.67 0.02 -0.31
C SER A 31 -14.17 0.26 -0.33
N TYR A 32 -14.68 1.16 0.52
CA TYR A 32 -16.08 1.54 0.53
C TYR A 32 -16.51 2.20 -0.78
N LEU A 33 -15.72 3.17 -1.26
CA LEU A 33 -15.97 3.84 -2.54
C LEU A 33 -15.92 2.87 -3.72
N ASN A 34 -15.04 1.86 -3.68
CA ASN A 34 -14.95 0.83 -4.71
C ASN A 34 -16.21 -0.03 -4.78
N VAL A 35 -16.78 -0.41 -3.63
CA VAL A 35 -18.08 -1.11 -3.59
C VAL A 35 -19.21 -0.22 -4.12
N TRP A 36 -19.24 1.05 -3.69
CA TRP A 36 -20.30 1.98 -4.07
C TRP A 36 -20.27 2.37 -5.56
N SER A 37 -19.07 2.58 -6.10
CA SER A 37 -18.86 2.98 -7.50
C SER A 37 -19.09 1.83 -8.48
N GLY A 38 -19.05 0.59 -7.98
CA GLY A 38 -19.12 -0.61 -8.80
C GLY A 38 -17.95 -0.69 -9.81
N PRO A 39 -18.09 -1.51 -10.87
CA PRO A 39 -17.03 -1.71 -11.87
C PRO A 39 -16.82 -0.50 -12.80
N ALA A 40 -17.54 0.61 -12.61
CA ALA A 40 -17.47 1.78 -13.47
C ALA A 40 -16.18 2.60 -13.29
N TYR A 41 -15.50 2.48 -12.14
CA TYR A 41 -14.31 3.25 -11.81
C TYR A 41 -13.17 2.36 -11.30
N GLU A 42 -11.99 2.52 -11.89
CA GLU A 42 -10.77 1.79 -11.52
C GLU A 42 -10.00 2.54 -10.42
N LEU A 43 -10.33 2.28 -9.14
CA LEU A 43 -9.69 2.93 -7.98
C LEU A 43 -8.36 2.27 -7.54
N HIS A 44 -7.85 1.33 -8.34
CA HIS A 44 -6.81 0.37 -7.94
C HIS A 44 -5.48 1.02 -7.56
N ILE A 45 -5.11 2.13 -8.23
CA ILE A 45 -3.87 2.84 -7.95
C ILE A 45 -3.86 3.47 -6.56
N PHE A 46 -5.03 3.88 -6.04
CA PHE A 46 -5.15 4.56 -4.76
C PHE A 46 -4.91 3.61 -3.58
N PHE A 47 -5.06 2.31 -3.76
CA PHE A 47 -4.80 1.30 -2.75
C PHE A 47 -3.31 1.10 -2.45
N ILE A 48 -2.43 1.40 -3.42
CA ILE A 48 -0.99 1.21 -3.27
C ILE A 48 -0.35 2.38 -2.50
N LEU A 49 -0.86 3.60 -2.69
CA LEU A 49 -0.28 4.83 -2.13
C LEU A 49 -0.14 4.80 -0.59
N PRO A 50 -1.17 4.41 0.20
CA PRO A 50 -1.04 4.31 1.65
C PRO A 50 0.06 3.33 2.07
N ALA A 51 0.17 2.18 1.40
CA ALA A 51 1.19 1.18 1.72
C ALA A 51 2.62 1.70 1.43
N MET A 52 2.81 2.43 0.32
CA MET A 52 4.09 3.07 0.00
C MET A 52 4.48 4.12 1.05
N LEU A 53 3.54 4.94 1.51
CA LEU A 53 3.79 5.95 2.55
C LEU A 53 4.21 5.29 3.87
N ILE A 54 3.53 4.21 4.27
CA ILE A 54 3.91 3.44 5.47
C ILE A 54 5.29 2.80 5.31
N ALA A 55 5.61 2.26 4.12
CA ALA A 55 6.92 1.66 3.86
C ALA A 55 8.04 2.69 4.05
N TRP A 56 7.82 3.92 3.59
CA TRP A 56 8.80 4.98 3.65
C TRP A 56 8.92 5.64 5.03
N TYR A 57 7.81 6.02 5.66
CA TYR A 57 7.84 6.87 6.86
C TYR A 57 7.71 6.09 8.17
N VAL A 58 7.12 4.89 8.15
CA VAL A 58 6.82 4.12 9.35
C VAL A 58 7.72 2.90 9.46
N SER A 59 7.43 1.85 8.70
CA SER A 59 8.24 0.62 8.64
C SER A 59 7.76 -0.33 7.52
N LEU A 60 8.69 -1.13 6.99
CA LEU A 60 8.38 -2.15 5.96
C LEU A 60 7.38 -3.23 6.44
N PRO A 61 7.49 -3.81 7.65
CA PRO A 61 6.54 -4.82 8.10
C PRO A 61 5.10 -4.31 8.16
N ARG A 62 4.92 -3.06 8.59
CA ARG A 62 3.59 -2.41 8.63
C ARG A 62 3.06 -2.16 7.23
N ALA A 63 3.92 -1.79 6.29
CA ALA A 63 3.52 -1.61 4.89
C ALA A 63 3.01 -2.91 4.28
N TYR A 64 3.72 -4.03 4.49
CA TYR A 64 3.24 -5.35 4.04
C TYR A 64 1.93 -5.74 4.72
N LEU A 65 1.78 -5.49 6.02
CA LEU A 65 0.51 -5.73 6.72
C LEU A 65 -0.64 -4.93 6.09
N LEU A 66 -0.43 -3.64 5.81
CA LEU A 66 -1.44 -2.79 5.19
C LEU A 66 -1.76 -3.25 3.75
N ALA A 67 -0.76 -3.64 2.98
CA ALA A 67 -0.95 -4.21 1.65
C ALA A 67 -1.77 -5.50 1.71
N SER A 68 -1.49 -6.39 2.66
CA SER A 68 -2.28 -7.61 2.86
C SER A 68 -3.74 -7.32 3.21
N ILE A 69 -4.00 -6.36 4.12
CA ILE A 69 -5.36 -5.92 4.45
C ILE A 69 -6.08 -5.38 3.21
N THR A 70 -5.36 -4.59 2.41
CA THR A 70 -5.88 -4.00 1.18
C THR A 70 -6.27 -5.06 0.16
N ILE A 71 -5.40 -6.05 -0.07
CA ILE A 71 -5.67 -7.17 -0.98
C ILE A 71 -6.85 -8.00 -0.49
N LEU A 72 -6.96 -8.22 0.82
CA LEU A 72 -8.08 -8.95 1.42
C LEU A 72 -9.41 -8.23 1.21
N LEU A 73 -9.48 -6.95 1.55
CA LEU A 73 -10.68 -6.13 1.36
C LEU A 73 -11.11 -6.13 -0.11
N TRP A 74 -10.15 -6.02 -1.00
CA TRP A 74 -10.42 -6.03 -2.42
C TRP A 74 -10.94 -7.38 -2.92
N HIS A 75 -10.33 -8.49 -2.47
CA HIS A 75 -10.83 -9.82 -2.79
C HIS A 75 -12.28 -10.03 -2.31
N MET A 76 -12.63 -9.46 -1.14
CA MET A 76 -14.01 -9.47 -0.65
C MET A 76 -14.94 -8.62 -1.53
N THR A 77 -14.51 -7.42 -1.94
CA THR A 77 -15.27 -6.56 -2.85
C THR A 77 -15.53 -7.23 -4.20
N ASP A 78 -14.52 -7.87 -4.80
CA ASP A 78 -14.67 -8.57 -6.08
C ASP A 78 -15.67 -9.73 -5.99
N ARG A 79 -15.66 -10.48 -4.88
CA ARG A 79 -16.67 -11.52 -4.63
C ARG A 79 -18.06 -10.94 -4.45
N GLN A 80 -18.18 -9.82 -3.76
CA GLN A 80 -19.47 -9.16 -3.53
C GLN A 80 -20.06 -8.58 -4.83
N LEU A 81 -19.23 -8.01 -5.70
CA LEU A 81 -19.65 -7.39 -6.96
C LEU A 81 -19.85 -8.41 -8.08
N GLY A 82 -19.05 -9.48 -8.12
CA GLY A 82 -19.09 -10.48 -9.19
C GLY A 82 -20.14 -11.59 -9.02
N GLY A 83 -20.69 -11.78 -7.81
CA GLY A 83 -21.70 -12.81 -7.52
C GLY A 83 -21.20 -14.25 -7.67
N GLU A 84 -22.10 -15.23 -7.71
CA GLU A 84 -21.78 -16.68 -7.74
C GLU A 84 -21.17 -17.17 -9.07
N ASN A 85 -21.15 -16.33 -10.13
CA ASN A 85 -20.70 -16.71 -11.47
C ASN A 85 -19.25 -16.31 -11.77
N VAL A 86 -18.47 -15.85 -10.78
CA VAL A 86 -17.05 -15.51 -11.00
C VAL A 86 -16.23 -16.78 -11.17
N SER A 87 -15.68 -17.00 -12.36
CA SER A 87 -14.72 -18.07 -12.61
C SER A 87 -13.53 -17.96 -11.65
N GLN A 88 -13.19 -19.08 -11.00
CA GLN A 88 -12.13 -19.13 -9.98
C GLN A 88 -10.75 -18.81 -10.54
N TRP A 89 -10.51 -19.10 -11.83
CA TRP A 89 -9.22 -18.91 -12.48
C TRP A 89 -8.85 -17.43 -12.65
N PRO A 90 -9.69 -16.57 -13.26
CA PRO A 90 -9.47 -15.12 -13.28
C PRO A 90 -9.31 -14.51 -11.88
N LEU A 91 -10.10 -14.97 -10.91
CA LEU A 91 -10.02 -14.46 -9.54
C LEU A 91 -8.66 -14.75 -8.90
N LEU A 92 -8.14 -15.97 -9.08
CA LEU A 92 -6.83 -16.37 -8.59
C LEU A 92 -5.71 -15.57 -9.27
N PHE A 93 -5.73 -15.47 -10.61
CA PHE A 93 -4.74 -14.73 -11.37
C PHE A 93 -4.71 -13.25 -10.96
N ASN A 94 -5.87 -12.60 -10.89
CA ASN A 94 -5.98 -11.21 -10.47
C ASN A 94 -5.47 -11.02 -9.03
N THR A 95 -5.77 -11.94 -8.12
CA THR A 95 -5.27 -11.88 -6.75
C THR A 95 -3.73 -12.00 -6.71
N LEU A 96 -3.13 -12.89 -7.50
CA LEU A 96 -1.68 -13.04 -7.57
C LEU A 96 -0.99 -11.78 -8.10
N VAL A 97 -1.50 -11.19 -9.19
CA VAL A 97 -0.98 -9.92 -9.74
C VAL A 97 -1.10 -8.80 -8.69
N ARG A 98 -2.23 -8.73 -8.00
CA ARG A 98 -2.50 -7.74 -6.96
C ARG A 98 -1.68 -7.94 -5.69
N ILE A 99 -1.15 -9.13 -5.44
CA ILE A 99 -0.12 -9.34 -4.41
C ILE A 99 1.24 -8.87 -4.94
N ALA A 100 1.61 -9.29 -6.14
CA ALA A 100 2.93 -9.07 -6.70
C ALA A 100 3.29 -7.58 -6.82
N ILE A 101 2.37 -6.75 -7.31
CA ILE A 101 2.60 -5.31 -7.54
C ILE A 101 2.93 -4.56 -6.24
N PRO A 102 2.06 -4.52 -5.20
CA PRO A 102 2.35 -3.78 -3.99
C PRO A 102 3.53 -4.39 -3.22
N PHE A 103 3.67 -5.72 -3.18
CA PHE A 103 4.77 -6.35 -2.45
C PHE A 103 6.13 -6.04 -3.08
N SER A 104 6.25 -6.16 -4.41
CA SER A 104 7.48 -5.78 -5.12
C SER A 104 7.77 -4.28 -4.98
N SER A 105 6.75 -3.43 -5.03
CA SER A 105 6.89 -1.98 -4.84
C SER A 105 7.39 -1.61 -3.44
N ILE A 106 6.82 -2.21 -2.39
CA ILE A 106 7.25 -2.03 -1.00
C ILE A 106 8.67 -2.53 -0.81
N TRP A 107 9.02 -3.68 -1.41
CA TRP A 107 10.37 -4.23 -1.38
C TRP A 107 11.39 -3.29 -2.05
N LEU A 108 11.08 -2.78 -3.25
CA LEU A 108 11.93 -1.83 -3.97
C LEU A 108 12.14 -0.54 -3.15
N LEU A 109 11.06 0.02 -2.60
CA LEU A 109 11.13 1.19 -1.70
C LEU A 109 12.06 0.93 -0.50
N GLY A 110 11.96 -0.26 0.09
CA GLY A 110 12.86 -0.70 1.15
C GLY A 110 14.33 -0.68 0.73
N LYS A 111 14.63 -1.22 -0.46
CA LYS A 111 16.01 -1.23 -1.00
C LYS A 111 16.53 0.17 -1.32
N ILE A 112 15.73 1.01 -1.93
CA ILE A 112 16.09 2.42 -2.21
C ILE A 112 16.43 3.13 -0.90
N ARG A 113 15.61 2.94 0.14
CA ARG A 113 15.83 3.56 1.45
C ARG A 113 17.11 3.04 2.12
N GLU A 114 17.38 1.74 2.07
CA GLU A 114 18.61 1.14 2.57
C GLU A 114 19.85 1.75 1.90
N ILE A 115 19.83 1.87 0.57
CA ILE A 115 20.93 2.46 -0.22
C ILE A 115 21.13 3.92 0.15
N LEU A 116 20.04 4.72 0.19
CA LEU A 116 20.10 6.14 0.54
C LEU A 116 20.70 6.38 1.94
N GLN A 117 20.37 5.51 2.90
CA GLN A 117 20.90 5.56 4.26
C GLN A 117 22.37 5.12 4.34
N ARG A 118 22.82 4.21 3.47
CA ARG A 118 24.24 3.83 3.36
C ARG A 118 25.07 4.96 2.77
N GLU A 119 24.66 5.50 1.63
CA GLU A 119 25.31 6.66 0.98
C GLU A 119 25.42 7.85 1.93
N THR A 120 24.37 8.11 2.71
CA THR A 120 24.37 9.23 3.67
C THR A 120 25.31 9.02 4.85
N ARG A 121 25.59 7.78 5.23
CA ARG A 121 26.59 7.48 6.27
C ARG A 121 28.02 7.57 5.74
N MET A 122 28.26 7.26 4.47
CA MET A 122 29.60 7.32 3.85
C MET A 122 30.01 8.75 3.48
N ALA A 123 29.04 9.62 3.20
CA ALA A 123 29.28 11.03 2.86
C ALA A 123 29.43 11.96 4.09
N ARG A 124 29.45 11.41 5.31
CA ARG A 124 29.72 12.12 6.56
C ARG A 124 31.04 11.61 7.15
#